data_AF-A0A3L7DV39-F1
#
_entry.id   AF-A0A3L7DV39-F1
#
_cell.length_a   1.000
_cell.length_b   1.000
_cell.length_c   1.000
_cell.angle_alpha   90.00
_cell.angle_beta   90.00
_cell.angle_gamma   90.00
#
_symmetry.space_group_name_H-M   'P 1'
#
loop_
_entity.id
_entity.type
_entity.pdbx_description
1 polymer ?
#
loop_
_entity_poly.entity_id
_entity_poly.type
_entity_poly.pdbx_seq_one_letter_code
_entity_poly.pdbx_strand_id
1 'polypeptide(L)' 'MKRNHINVLSQATLAAVVSLGAGTPAAQAQQSGARGSSALLEEVIVTARKREEGSQDVPMSISAFNANQIEALKVRDLT' A
#
# COMPACT_ATOMS: atom_id res chain seq x y z
N MET A 1 -20.71 -39.02 -56.55
CA MET A 1 -22.07 -39.59 -56.56
C MET A 1 -22.89 -38.90 -55.46
N LYS A 2 -23.96 -38.18 -55.85
CA LYS A 2 -25.08 -37.61 -55.03
C LYS A 2 -24.70 -36.51 -54.00
N ARG A 3 -24.68 -35.22 -54.38
CA ARG A 3 -25.78 -34.22 -54.41
C ARG A 3 -26.42 -33.90 -53.04
N ASN A 4 -26.14 -32.66 -52.57
CA ASN A 4 -27.04 -31.68 -51.89
C ASN A 4 -27.65 -32.11 -50.53
N HIS A 5 -27.87 -31.27 -49.52
CA HIS A 5 -28.69 -30.05 -49.54
C HIS A 5 -28.27 -29.07 -48.43
N ILE A 6 -27.91 -27.87 -48.88
CA ILE A 6 -27.97 -26.62 -48.13
C ILE A 6 -29.42 -26.39 -47.70
N ASN A 7 -29.67 -26.19 -46.41
CA ASN A 7 -30.93 -25.58 -45.93
C ASN A 7 -30.62 -24.57 -44.83
N VAL A 8 -30.24 -23.38 -45.30
CA VAL A 8 -30.42 -22.11 -44.59
C VAL A 8 -31.93 -21.86 -44.48
N LEU A 9 -32.44 -21.54 -43.29
CA LEU A 9 -33.36 -20.41 -42.99
C LEU A 9 -34.14 -20.66 -41.68
N SER A 10 -34.35 -19.57 -40.92
CA SER A 10 -35.48 -19.34 -39.99
C SER A 10 -35.37 -20.06 -38.63
N GLN A 11 -35.26 -19.43 -37.46
CA GLN A 11 -35.73 -18.13 -36.96
C GLN A 11 -34.82 -17.73 -35.77
N ALA A 12 -34.16 -16.57 -35.76
CA ALA A 12 -34.65 -15.31 -35.22
C ALA A 12 -35.33 -15.41 -33.84
N THR A 13 -34.56 -15.21 -32.75
CA THR A 13 -34.89 -14.37 -31.56
C THR A 13 -33.83 -14.62 -30.47
N LEU A 14 -32.83 -13.76 -30.36
CA LEU A 14 -32.74 -12.70 -29.35
C LEU A 14 -32.68 -13.22 -27.90
N ALA A 15 -31.47 -13.52 -27.43
CA ALA A 15 -31.16 -13.51 -26.00
C ALA A 15 -29.75 -12.91 -25.83
N ALA A 16 -29.69 -11.58 -25.86
CA ALA A 16 -28.53 -10.84 -25.42
C ALA A 16 -28.44 -10.94 -23.90
N VAL A 17 -27.64 -11.87 -23.38
CA VAL A 17 -27.19 -11.85 -21.99
C VAL A 17 -25.82 -11.20 -21.99
N VAL A 18 -25.82 -9.92 -21.65
CA VAL A 18 -24.64 -9.14 -21.30
C VAL A 18 -24.07 -9.72 -20.00
N SER A 19 -23.05 -10.56 -20.08
CA SER A 19 -22.20 -10.93 -18.95
C SER A 19 -21.12 -9.87 -18.76
N LEU A 20 -21.53 -8.72 -18.21
CA LEU A 20 -20.63 -7.78 -17.57
C LEU A 20 -20.06 -8.44 -16.30
N GLY A 21 -18.74 -8.60 -16.23
CA GLY A 21 -18.03 -8.82 -14.97
C GLY A 21 -17.50 -10.22 -14.73
N ALA A 22 -16.31 -10.47 -15.27
CA ALA A 22 -15.29 -11.23 -14.54
C ALA A 22 -13.94 -10.73 -15.05
N GLY A 23 -13.51 -9.60 -14.49
CA GLY A 23 -12.16 -9.09 -14.67
C GLY A 23 -11.17 -10.22 -14.38
N THR A 24 -10.30 -10.50 -15.35
CA THR A 24 -9.12 -11.32 -15.13
C THR A 24 -8.39 -10.76 -13.90
N PRO A 25 -8.13 -11.53 -12.84
CA PRO A 25 -7.14 -11.09 -11.88
C PRO A 25 -5.81 -11.06 -12.64
N ALA A 26 -5.36 -9.86 -12.99
CA ALA A 26 -3.98 -9.66 -13.39
C ALA A 26 -3.14 -10.10 -12.20
N ALA A 27 -2.55 -11.28 -12.29
CA ALA A 27 -1.55 -11.75 -11.36
C ALA A 27 -0.36 -10.79 -11.46
N GLN A 28 -0.38 -9.73 -10.65
CA GLN A 28 0.76 -8.88 -10.45
C GLN A 28 1.78 -9.73 -9.72
N ALA A 29 2.76 -10.24 -10.47
CA ALA A 29 3.98 -10.77 -9.89
C ALA A 29 4.57 -9.64 -9.05
N GLN A 30 4.41 -9.73 -7.73
CA GLN A 30 5.09 -8.87 -6.78
C GLN A 30 6.57 -9.15 -6.99
N GLN A 31 7.20 -8.31 -7.80
CA GLN A 31 8.63 -8.27 -7.93
C GLN A 31 9.12 -7.96 -6.53
N SER A 32 9.54 -9.02 -5.82
CA SER A 32 10.31 -8.94 -4.58
C SER A 32 11.60 -8.23 -4.92
N GLY A 33 11.51 -6.92 -5.13
CA GLY A 33 12.62 -6.03 -5.09
C GLY A 33 13.21 -6.25 -3.73
N ALA A 34 14.41 -6.81 -3.71
CA ALA A 34 15.31 -6.81 -2.58
C ALA A 34 15.53 -5.35 -2.14
N ARG A 35 14.55 -4.81 -1.42
CA ARG A 35 14.70 -3.71 -0.48
C ARG A 35 14.70 -4.33 0.92
N GLY A 36 15.45 -5.42 1.07
CA GLY A 36 16.01 -5.82 2.34
C GLY A 36 17.12 -4.84 2.72
N SER A 37 16.80 -3.55 2.81
CA SER A 37 17.40 -2.80 3.90
C SER A 37 16.69 -3.38 5.10
N SER A 38 17.35 -4.30 5.79
CA SER A 38 16.95 -4.64 7.16
C SER A 38 16.90 -3.31 7.87
N ALA A 39 15.70 -2.73 7.99
CA ALA A 39 15.50 -1.51 8.75
C ALA A 39 15.85 -1.91 10.17
N LEU A 40 17.11 -1.67 10.55
CA LEU A 40 17.56 -1.85 11.91
C LEU A 40 16.70 -0.87 12.71
N LEU A 41 15.74 -1.42 13.44
CA LEU A 41 14.90 -0.62 14.31
C LEU A 41 15.80 -0.15 15.45
N GLU A 42 16.02 1.15 15.48
CA GLU A 42 16.73 1.80 16.57
C GLU A 42 15.74 2.08 17.70
N GLU A 43 16.10 1.68 18.90
CA GLU A 43 15.32 1.96 20.10
C GLU A 43 15.71 3.33 20.67
N VAL A 44 14.72 4.17 20.93
CA VAL A 44 14.90 5.49 21.52
C VAL A 44 14.25 5.50 22.90
N ILE A 45 15.07 5.52 23.95
CA ILE A 45 14.63 5.59 25.35
C ILE A 45 14.51 7.05 25.78
N VAL A 46 13.43 7.40 26.46
CA VAL A 46 13.16 8.75 26.97
C VAL A 46 12.74 8.71 28.45
N THR A 47 12.92 9.82 29.16
CA THR A 47 12.54 9.96 30.57
C THR A 47 11.38 10.95 30.74
N ALA A 48 10.27 10.68 30.06
CA ALA A 48 9.14 11.61 30.01
C ALA A 48 8.30 11.63 31.31
N ARG A 49 8.30 10.54 32.11
CA ARG A 49 7.50 10.40 33.35
C ARG A 49 8.34 10.02 34.57
N LYS A 50 9.60 10.48 34.63
CA LYS A 50 10.58 10.08 35.67
C LYS A 50 10.82 8.56 35.71
N ARG A 51 10.59 7.89 34.58
CA ARG A 51 10.86 6.48 34.31
C ARG A 51 11.41 6.40 32.88
N GLU A 52 12.34 5.49 32.65
CA GLU A 52 12.86 5.15 31.32
C GLU A 52 11.81 4.32 30.57
N GLU A 53 11.35 4.83 29.43
CA GLU A 53 10.34 4.20 28.59
C GLU A 53 10.70 4.45 27.12
N GLY A 54 10.35 3.53 26.21
CA GLY A 54 10.53 3.76 24.77
C GLY A 54 9.67 4.93 24.28
N SER A 55 10.18 5.71 23.34
CA SER A 55 9.48 6.89 22.80
C SER A 55 8.05 6.57 22.28
N GLN A 56 7.84 5.34 21.79
CA GLN A 56 6.54 4.88 21.28
C GLN A 56 5.56 4.41 22.37
N ASP A 57 6.05 4.12 23.58
CA ASP A 57 5.24 3.60 24.69
C ASP A 57 4.79 4.69 25.67
N VAL A 58 5.38 5.89 25.58
CA VAL A 58 4.99 7.02 26.42
C VAL A 58 3.61 7.52 26.01
N PRO A 59 2.63 7.61 26.93
CA PRO A 59 1.29 8.10 26.63
C PRO A 59 1.22 9.64 26.58
N MET A 60 2.17 10.27 25.89
CA MET A 60 2.24 11.72 25.67
C MET A 60 2.82 12.00 24.28
N SER A 61 2.42 13.10 23.66
CA SER A 61 2.97 13.50 22.36
C SER A 61 4.42 13.96 22.49
N ILE A 62 5.29 13.45 21.62
CA ILE A 62 6.72 13.77 21.58
C ILE A 62 7.04 14.41 20.23
N SER A 63 7.74 15.55 20.26
CA SER A 63 8.29 16.20 19.07
C SER A 63 9.81 16.17 19.15
N ALA A 64 10.45 15.57 18.15
CA ALA A 64 11.90 15.53 18.05
C ALA A 64 12.40 16.59 17.06
N PHE A 65 13.43 17.34 17.44
CA PHE A 65 14.10 18.31 16.57
C PHE A 65 15.54 17.87 16.32
N ASN A 66 15.96 17.90 15.06
CA ASN A 66 17.34 17.65 14.68
C ASN A 66 18.17 18.95 14.68
N ALA A 67 19.49 18.82 14.55
CA ALA A 67 20.42 19.96 14.60
C ALA A 67 20.08 21.05 13.56
N ASN A 68 19.85 20.66 12.30
CA ASN A 68 19.52 21.59 11.22
C ASN A 68 18.23 22.38 11.50
N GLN A 69 17.22 21.73 12.11
CA GLN A 69 15.97 22.39 12.50
C GLN A 69 16.19 23.41 13.61
N ILE A 70 16.98 23.07 14.63
CA ILE A 70 17.32 23.97 15.74
C ILE A 70 18.06 25.21 15.21
N GLU A 71 19.04 25.00 14.31
CA GLU A 71 19.79 26.08 13.66
C GLU A 71 18.89 26.98 12.81
N ALA A 72 18.02 26.40 11.99
CA ALA A 72 17.07 27.14 11.15
C ALA A 72 16.11 27.99 11.98
N LEU A 73 15.67 27.47 13.14
CA LEU A 73 14.80 28.16 14.08
C LEU A 73 15.54 29.23 14.91
N LYS A 74 16.88 29.30 14.83
CA LYS A 74 17.74 30.20 15.63
C LYS A 74 17.42 30.13 17.12
N VAL A 75 17.18 28.92 17.63
CA VAL A 75 16.94 28.70 19.06
C VAL A 75 18.20 29.04 19.83
N ARG A 76 18.10 29.96 20.80
CA ARG A 76 19.24 30.45 21.60
C ARG A 76 19.20 30.00 23.05
N ASP A 77 18.02 29.66 23.55
CA ASP A 77 17.79 29.29 24.93
C ASP A 77 16.64 28.27 25.02
N LEU A 78 16.76 27.31 25.95
CA LEU A 78 15.78 26.26 26.26
C LEU A 78 15.42 26.37 27.75
N THR A 79 14.68 27.42 28.10
CA THR A 79 14.13 27.66 29.44
C THR A 79 12.63 27.44 29.46
#